data_AF-A0AAE5RTN5-F1
#
_entry.id   AF-A0AAE5RTN5-F1
#
_cell.length_a   1.000
_cell.length_b   1.000
_cell.length_c   1.000
_cell.angle_alpha   90.00
_cell.angle_beta   90.00
_cell.angle_gamma   90.00
#
_symmetry.space_group_name_H-M   'P 1'
#
loop_
_entity.id
_entity.type
_entity.pdbx_description
1 polymer ?
#
loop_
_entity_poly.entity_id
_entity_poly.type
_entity_poly.pdbx_seq_one_letter_code
_entity_poly.pdbx_strand_id
1 'polypeptide(L)'
;MESESNNLETGTALSLDEAADLISQTLDVSEDSFVEQPDENVELPEVDEVVEAPETDETPEEEQYFDIDGNQVSLSEIRSSYMRQSDYTKKTQEIAEQRKYYQENQRDINTLRSEAMQGIEALKHQISIEFRQMEYPDFDYLAENDPGEYVRQKAQWEKREHAVRQIYDAENALKQKAAAYEAEQHQAQIQETSNRFFEKYPDLKDRTKADEVFSDITGLLMETGFSEPEIKSIADFRIIDLLYRVVQAEKAQKAIPNVIEKINKKPVISAKENSRKTSADYDRQSYEKFNQSRSVADAAALIKNLL
;
A
#
# COMPACT_ATOMS: atom_id res chain seq x y z
N MET A 1 51.14 -58.56 -17.23
CA MET A 1 49.95 -59.20 -16.65
C MET A 1 49.59 -58.32 -15.47
N GLU A 2 48.74 -57.32 -15.73
CA GLU A 2 47.31 -57.30 -15.37
C GLU A 2 47.17 -56.53 -14.04
N SER A 3 46.92 -55.21 -14.11
CA SER A 3 45.60 -54.58 -14.22
C SER A 3 44.83 -54.62 -12.92
N GLU A 4 44.68 -53.46 -12.27
CA GLU A 4 43.38 -53.07 -11.73
C GLU A 4 43.36 -51.55 -11.53
N SER A 5 42.72 -50.90 -12.50
CA SER A 5 42.37 -49.50 -12.54
C SER A 5 41.31 -49.22 -11.49
N ASN A 6 41.57 -48.29 -10.57
CA ASN A 6 40.53 -47.71 -9.74
C ASN A 6 40.29 -46.27 -10.22
N ASN A 7 39.47 -46.16 -11.27
CA ASN A 7 38.80 -44.92 -11.64
C ASN A 7 37.73 -44.66 -10.57
N LEU A 8 38.03 -43.79 -9.61
CA LEU A 8 36.98 -43.08 -8.87
C LEU A 8 36.71 -41.78 -9.61
N GLU A 9 35.63 -41.80 -10.38
CA GLU A 9 34.91 -40.59 -10.76
C GLU A 9 34.44 -39.88 -9.48
N THR A 10 35.22 -38.90 -9.01
CA THR A 10 34.73 -37.90 -8.07
C THR A 10 33.98 -36.86 -8.89
N GLY A 11 32.66 -36.84 -8.70
CA GLY A 11 31.74 -35.91 -9.33
C GLY A 11 32.18 -34.45 -9.20
N THR A 12 32.24 -33.79 -10.35
CA THR A 12 31.84 -32.39 -10.60
C THR A 12 32.12 -31.40 -9.47
N ALA A 13 33.39 -31.14 -9.19
CA ALA A 13 33.80 -29.82 -8.74
C ALA A 13 34.03 -28.98 -10.00
N LEU A 14 33.18 -27.97 -10.26
CA LEU A 14 33.45 -27.00 -11.32
C LEU A 14 34.82 -26.37 -11.06
N SER A 15 35.66 -26.35 -12.08
CA SER A 15 36.94 -25.65 -12.03
C SER A 15 36.73 -24.14 -11.88
N LEU A 16 37.71 -23.42 -11.35
CA LEU A 16 37.61 -21.97 -11.14
C LEU A 16 37.37 -21.20 -12.46
N ASP A 17 37.82 -21.74 -13.60
CA ASP A 17 37.51 -21.20 -14.93
C ASP A 17 36.06 -21.49 -15.35
N GLU A 18 35.52 -22.69 -15.08
CA GLU A 18 34.11 -23.01 -15.33
C GLU A 18 33.17 -22.19 -14.43
N ALA A 19 33.58 -21.92 -13.18
CA ALA A 19 32.83 -21.04 -12.28
C ALA A 19 32.83 -19.58 -12.79
N ALA A 20 33.96 -19.10 -13.33
CA ALA A 20 34.05 -17.76 -13.94
C ALA A 20 33.18 -17.64 -15.20
N ASP A 21 33.15 -18.66 -16.06
CA ASP A 21 32.30 -18.71 -17.26
C ASP A 21 30.82 -18.78 -16.90
N LEU A 22 30.45 -19.54 -15.85
CA LEU A 22 29.07 -19.66 -15.40
C LEU A 22 28.57 -18.37 -14.73
N ILE A 23 29.44 -17.69 -13.97
CA ILE A 23 29.17 -16.34 -13.44
C ILE A 23 29.00 -15.34 -14.59
N SER A 24 29.90 -15.38 -15.59
CA SER A 24 29.78 -14.53 -16.79
C SER A 24 28.49 -14.78 -17.55
N GLN A 25 28.05 -16.04 -17.72
CA GLN A 25 26.75 -16.35 -18.33
C GLN A 25 25.57 -15.86 -17.48
N THR A 26 25.62 -15.98 -16.16
CA THR A 26 24.54 -15.46 -15.30
C THR A 26 24.47 -13.93 -15.27
N LEU A 27 25.58 -13.24 -15.54
CA LEU A 27 25.65 -11.79 -15.69
C LEU A 27 25.23 -11.34 -17.11
N ASP A 28 25.63 -12.09 -18.15
CA ASP A 28 25.36 -11.79 -19.57
C ASP A 28 23.90 -12.11 -19.99
N VAL A 29 23.22 -13.02 -19.28
CA VAL A 29 21.76 -13.23 -19.41
C VAL A 29 20.96 -11.97 -18.99
N SER A 30 21.61 -10.95 -18.43
CA SER A 30 20.99 -9.66 -18.10
C SER A 30 21.16 -8.57 -19.16
N GLU A 31 21.91 -8.78 -20.25
CA GLU A 31 22.16 -7.75 -21.28
C GLU A 31 21.44 -7.97 -22.61
N ASP A 32 21.01 -9.18 -22.97
CA ASP A 32 20.35 -9.46 -24.26
C ASP A 32 18.83 -9.72 -24.17
N SER A 33 18.21 -9.45 -23.02
CA SER A 33 16.75 -9.49 -22.83
C SER A 33 16.10 -8.11 -22.75
N PHE A 34 16.80 -7.06 -23.20
CA PHE A 34 16.25 -5.71 -23.28
C PHE A 34 16.77 -4.94 -24.51
N VAL A 35 16.34 -5.31 -25.72
CA VAL A 35 15.83 -4.36 -26.73
C VAL A 35 14.93 -5.13 -27.71
N GLU A 36 13.63 -5.15 -27.44
CA GLU A 36 12.65 -4.99 -28.51
C GLU A 36 11.75 -3.84 -28.06
N GLN A 37 12.19 -2.62 -28.37
CA GLN A 37 11.28 -1.48 -28.40
C GLN A 37 10.18 -1.84 -29.41
N PRO A 38 8.89 -1.89 -29.04
CA PRO A 38 7.89 -1.57 -30.04
C PRO A 38 8.09 -0.09 -30.36
N ASP A 39 8.37 0.20 -31.63
CA ASP A 39 8.36 1.53 -32.23
C ASP A 39 7.35 2.45 -31.52
N GLU A 40 7.87 3.42 -30.78
CA GLU A 40 7.10 4.55 -30.26
C GLU A 40 6.84 5.51 -31.43
N ASN A 41 6.05 5.03 -32.39
CA ASN A 41 5.27 5.88 -33.27
C ASN A 41 3.79 5.47 -33.19
N VAL A 42 3.28 5.42 -31.95
CA VAL A 42 1.86 5.64 -31.75
C VAL A 42 1.69 7.15 -31.74
N GLU A 43 1.54 7.68 -32.95
CA GLU A 43 0.82 8.91 -33.20
C GLU A 43 -0.42 8.89 -32.31
N LEU A 44 -0.42 9.71 -31.24
CA LEU A 44 -1.63 9.99 -30.48
C LEU A 44 -2.66 10.38 -31.54
N PRO A 45 -3.80 9.68 -31.69
CA PRO A 45 -4.92 10.38 -32.24
C PRO A 45 -5.24 11.47 -31.21
N GLU A 46 -4.89 12.71 -31.53
CA GLU A 46 -5.76 13.84 -31.19
C GLU A 46 -7.13 13.45 -31.72
N VAL A 47 -7.92 12.78 -30.88
CA VAL A 47 -9.36 12.73 -31.11
C VAL A 47 -9.85 14.07 -30.63
N ASP A 48 -9.76 15.01 -31.58
CA ASP A 48 -10.52 16.22 -31.62
C ASP A 48 -11.95 15.89 -31.21
N GLU A 49 -12.44 16.69 -30.27
CA GLU A 49 -13.74 16.59 -29.67
C GLU A 49 -14.79 17.02 -30.69
N VAL A 50 -15.06 16.19 -31.69
CA VAL A 50 -16.26 16.29 -32.54
C VAL A 50 -16.72 14.89 -32.88
N VAL A 51 -17.46 14.27 -31.96
CA VAL A 51 -18.40 13.23 -32.37
C VAL A 51 -19.49 13.95 -33.14
N GLU A 52 -19.29 14.08 -34.45
CA GLU A 52 -20.38 14.26 -35.40
C GLU A 52 -21.25 13.00 -35.21
N ALA A 53 -22.37 13.19 -34.52
CA ALA A 53 -23.38 12.16 -34.40
C ALA A 53 -23.67 11.66 -35.83
N PRO A 54 -23.74 10.34 -36.08
CA PRO A 54 -24.44 9.93 -37.28
C PRO A 54 -25.85 10.52 -37.16
N GLU A 55 -26.24 11.36 -38.12
CA GLU A 55 -27.65 11.60 -38.42
C GLU A 55 -28.23 10.24 -38.84
N THR A 56 -28.54 9.43 -37.83
CA THR A 56 -29.36 8.25 -37.95
C THR A 56 -30.78 8.79 -38.04
N ASP A 57 -31.30 8.72 -39.26
CA ASP A 57 -32.69 8.87 -39.65
C ASP A 57 -33.63 8.62 -38.47
N GLU A 58 -34.28 9.68 -37.97
CA GLU A 58 -35.24 9.64 -36.88
C GLU A 58 -36.45 8.80 -37.32
N THR A 59 -36.39 7.50 -37.07
CA THR A 59 -37.58 6.69 -36.83
C THR A 59 -37.72 6.60 -35.32
N PRO A 60 -38.88 7.00 -34.74
CA PRO A 60 -39.08 6.88 -33.31
C PRO A 60 -39.22 5.39 -32.98
N GLU A 61 -38.14 4.74 -32.59
CA GLU A 61 -38.20 3.45 -31.91
C GLU A 61 -38.97 3.70 -30.61
N GLU A 62 -40.18 3.13 -30.51
CA GLU A 62 -40.95 3.13 -29.28
C GLU A 62 -40.08 2.56 -28.15
N GLU A 63 -39.69 3.39 -27.18
CA GLU A 63 -38.92 2.95 -26.03
C GLU A 63 -39.70 1.85 -25.31
N GLN A 64 -39.25 0.61 -25.46
CA GLN A 64 -39.92 -0.53 -24.88
C GLN A 64 -39.49 -0.65 -23.41
N TYR A 65 -40.44 -0.47 -22.50
CA TYR A 65 -40.25 -0.55 -21.06
C TYR A 65 -40.54 -1.96 -20.56
N PHE A 66 -39.63 -2.51 -19.76
CA PHE A 66 -39.75 -3.83 -19.14
C PHE A 66 -39.83 -3.67 -17.62
N ASP A 67 -40.75 -4.39 -16.99
CA ASP A 67 -40.88 -4.40 -15.53
C ASP A 67 -39.92 -5.45 -14.95
N ILE A 68 -38.91 -4.99 -14.22
CA ILE A 68 -37.94 -5.84 -13.51
C ILE A 68 -38.08 -5.51 -12.02
N ASP A 69 -38.52 -6.49 -11.23
CA ASP A 69 -38.74 -6.36 -9.77
C ASP A 69 -39.63 -5.19 -9.33
N GLY A 70 -40.65 -4.84 -10.14
CA GLY A 70 -41.61 -3.78 -9.83
C GLY A 70 -41.19 -2.38 -10.27
N ASN A 71 -40.09 -2.26 -11.03
CA ASN A 71 -39.63 -1.01 -11.65
C ASN A 71 -39.64 -1.13 -13.17
N GLN A 72 -40.26 -0.16 -13.86
CA GLN A 72 -40.18 -0.03 -15.31
C GLN A 72 -38.81 0.50 -15.72
N VAL A 73 -38.08 -0.29 -16.50
CA VAL A 73 -36.74 0.03 -17.01
C VAL A 73 -36.78 -0.02 -18.54
N SER A 74 -36.24 0.99 -19.22
CA SER A 74 -36.20 1.02 -20.69
C SER A 74 -35.20 -0.01 -21.23
N LEU A 75 -35.43 -0.50 -22.46
CA LEU A 75 -34.48 -1.37 -23.17
C LEU A 75 -33.07 -0.75 -23.27
N SER A 76 -32.99 0.58 -23.40
CA SER A 76 -31.75 1.35 -23.45
C SER A 76 -30.98 1.31 -22.13
N GLU A 77 -31.66 1.41 -20.99
CA GLU A 77 -31.05 1.33 -19.66
C GLU A 77 -30.62 -0.11 -19.32
N ILE A 78 -31.40 -1.13 -19.75
CA ILE A 78 -31.02 -2.55 -19.60
C ILE A 78 -29.75 -2.85 -20.41
N ARG A 79 -29.68 -2.40 -21.67
CA ARG A 79 -28.49 -2.57 -22.52
C ARG A 79 -27.29 -1.85 -21.92
N SER A 80 -27.47 -0.64 -21.42
CA SER A 80 -26.42 0.15 -20.77
C SER A 80 -25.92 -0.49 -19.48
N SER A 81 -26.82 -1.06 -18.67
CA SER A 81 -26.50 -1.80 -17.46
C SER A 81 -25.71 -3.08 -17.77
N TYR A 82 -26.14 -3.84 -18.79
CA TYR A 82 -25.43 -5.04 -19.25
C TYR A 82 -24.05 -4.71 -19.83
N MET A 83 -23.93 -3.65 -20.63
CA MET A 83 -22.65 -3.18 -21.16
C MET A 83 -21.69 -2.79 -20.02
N ARG A 84 -22.15 -1.97 -19.06
CA ARG A 84 -21.37 -1.62 -17.87
C ARG A 84 -20.94 -2.85 -17.08
N GLN A 85 -21.85 -3.78 -16.78
CA GLN A 85 -21.52 -5.01 -16.05
C GLN A 85 -20.50 -5.87 -16.80
N SER A 86 -20.63 -5.97 -18.12
CA SER A 86 -19.67 -6.70 -18.96
C SER A 86 -18.28 -6.03 -18.95
N ASP A 87 -18.24 -4.70 -18.99
CA ASP A 87 -16.99 -3.92 -18.90
C ASP A 87 -16.33 -4.04 -17.53
N TYR A 88 -17.11 -3.95 -16.46
CA TYR A 88 -16.62 -4.17 -15.09
C TYR A 88 -16.07 -5.58 -14.91
N THR A 89 -16.76 -6.59 -15.44
CA THR A 89 -16.31 -7.99 -15.35
C THR A 89 -14.99 -8.18 -16.10
N LYS A 90 -14.91 -7.70 -17.34
CA LYS A 90 -13.67 -7.76 -18.15
C LYS A 90 -12.52 -7.02 -17.49
N LYS A 91 -12.74 -5.77 -17.04
CA LYS A 91 -11.71 -4.97 -16.36
C LYS A 91 -11.27 -5.59 -15.04
N THR A 92 -12.18 -6.19 -14.28
CA THR A 92 -11.84 -6.85 -13.02
C THR A 92 -11.04 -8.13 -13.27
N GLN A 93 -11.38 -8.89 -14.32
CA GLN A 93 -10.61 -10.05 -14.75
C GLN A 93 -9.21 -9.64 -15.20
N GLU A 94 -9.10 -8.59 -16.04
CA GLU A 94 -7.83 -8.05 -16.50
C GLU A 94 -6.95 -7.56 -15.35
N ILE A 95 -7.52 -6.82 -14.38
CA ILE A 95 -6.79 -6.38 -13.17
C ILE A 95 -6.35 -7.56 -12.32
N ALA A 96 -7.18 -8.60 -12.19
CA ALA A 96 -6.84 -9.81 -11.44
C ALA A 96 -5.70 -10.59 -12.12
N GLU A 97 -5.74 -10.70 -13.45
CA GLU A 97 -4.69 -11.32 -14.27
C GLU A 97 -3.39 -10.53 -14.20
N GLN A 98 -3.44 -9.20 -14.37
CA GLN A 98 -2.29 -8.31 -14.19
C GLN A 98 -1.71 -8.46 -12.78
N ARG A 99 -2.53 -8.40 -11.72
CA ARG A 99 -2.06 -8.61 -10.34
C ARG A 99 -1.39 -9.96 -10.14
N LYS A 100 -1.96 -11.03 -10.70
CA LYS A 100 -1.37 -12.36 -10.61
C LYS A 100 -0.02 -12.40 -11.32
N TYR A 101 0.07 -11.86 -12.54
CA TYR A 101 1.31 -11.75 -13.30
C TYR A 101 2.39 -10.97 -12.55
N TYR A 102 2.04 -9.81 -11.97
CA TYR A 102 2.98 -9.05 -11.14
C TYR A 102 3.42 -9.81 -9.88
N GLN A 103 2.50 -10.48 -9.19
CA GLN A 103 2.83 -11.28 -8.00
C GLN A 103 3.72 -12.49 -8.32
N GLU A 104 3.48 -13.14 -9.46
CA GLU A 104 4.29 -14.24 -9.96
C GLU A 104 5.70 -13.74 -10.32
N ASN A 105 5.81 -12.69 -11.12
CA ASN A 105 7.09 -12.06 -11.43
C ASN A 105 7.86 -11.60 -10.19
N GLN A 106 7.18 -11.02 -9.18
CA GLN A 106 7.84 -10.64 -7.92
C GLN A 106 8.34 -11.85 -7.14
N ARG A 107 7.58 -12.96 -7.12
CA ARG A 107 8.05 -14.20 -6.50
C ARG A 107 9.26 -14.73 -7.23
N ASP A 108 9.22 -14.75 -8.56
CA ASP A 108 10.30 -15.25 -9.40
C ASP A 108 11.58 -14.41 -9.26
N ILE A 109 11.47 -13.08 -9.16
CA ILE A 109 12.61 -12.20 -8.88
C ILE A 109 13.20 -12.49 -7.49
N ASN A 110 12.35 -12.68 -6.48
CA ASN A 110 12.81 -12.96 -5.11
C ASN A 110 13.45 -14.34 -4.99
N THR A 111 12.93 -15.36 -5.68
CA THR A 111 13.53 -16.71 -5.72
C THR A 111 14.85 -16.66 -6.45
N LEU A 112 14.91 -16.05 -7.65
CA LEU A 112 16.15 -15.90 -8.41
C LEU A 112 17.23 -15.16 -7.62
N ARG A 113 16.87 -14.09 -6.92
CA ARG A 113 17.78 -13.37 -6.02
C ARG A 113 18.28 -14.26 -4.87
N SER A 114 17.39 -15.03 -4.26
CA SER A 114 17.74 -15.94 -3.16
C SER A 114 18.70 -17.03 -3.65
N GLU A 115 18.44 -17.61 -4.82
CA GLU A 115 19.30 -18.60 -5.47
C GLU A 115 20.66 -18.01 -5.80
N ALA A 116 20.71 -16.79 -6.37
CA ALA A 116 21.96 -16.09 -6.64
C ALA A 116 22.77 -15.83 -5.37
N MET A 117 22.14 -15.38 -4.27
CA MET A 117 22.84 -15.20 -2.98
C MET A 117 23.36 -16.53 -2.43
N GLN A 118 22.59 -17.62 -2.52
CA GLN A 118 23.03 -18.95 -2.09
C GLN A 118 24.21 -19.45 -2.93
N GLY A 119 24.20 -19.21 -4.24
CA GLY A 119 25.30 -19.54 -5.15
C GLY A 119 26.59 -18.79 -4.80
N ILE A 120 26.50 -17.48 -4.57
CA ILE A 120 27.63 -16.64 -4.14
C ILE A 120 28.20 -17.15 -2.81
N GLU A 121 27.36 -17.51 -1.84
CA GLU A 121 27.82 -17.99 -0.53
C GLU A 121 28.48 -19.38 -0.64
N ALA A 122 27.94 -20.28 -1.45
CA ALA A 122 28.55 -21.58 -1.75
C ALA A 122 29.94 -21.41 -2.39
N LEU A 123 30.07 -20.46 -3.33
CA LEU A 123 31.34 -20.15 -3.99
C LEU A 123 32.36 -19.55 -3.03
N LYS A 124 31.94 -18.62 -2.16
CA LYS A 124 32.81 -18.08 -1.08
C LYS A 124 33.28 -19.18 -0.14
N HIS A 125 32.40 -20.11 0.21
CA HIS A 125 32.75 -21.24 1.04
C HIS A 125 33.80 -22.15 0.35
N GLN A 126 33.60 -22.48 -0.92
CA GLN A 126 34.55 -23.26 -1.72
C GLN A 126 35.92 -22.60 -1.79
N ILE A 127 35.97 -21.30 -2.11
CA ILE A 127 37.19 -20.50 -2.13
C ILE A 127 37.86 -20.49 -0.75
N SER A 128 37.10 -20.35 0.33
CA SER A 128 37.67 -20.37 1.68
C SER A 128 38.35 -21.70 2.02
N ILE A 129 37.84 -22.81 1.48
CA ILE A 129 38.46 -24.13 1.62
C ILE A 129 39.75 -24.19 0.79
N GLU A 130 39.71 -23.75 -0.45
CA GLU A 130 40.86 -23.73 -1.35
C GLU A 130 42.02 -22.90 -0.77
N PHE A 131 41.73 -21.68 -0.30
CA PHE A 131 42.72 -20.81 0.34
C PHE A 131 43.29 -21.38 1.66
N ARG A 132 42.50 -22.16 2.42
CA ARG A 132 43.01 -22.83 3.62
C ARG A 132 43.94 -24.00 3.31
N GLN A 133 43.77 -24.63 2.15
CA GLN A 133 44.60 -25.76 1.70
C GLN A 133 45.87 -25.28 0.98
N MET A 134 45.88 -24.05 0.45
CA MET A 134 47.05 -23.46 -0.18
C MET A 134 47.97 -22.78 0.82
N GLU A 135 49.27 -23.06 0.70
CA GLU A 135 50.31 -22.31 1.40
C GLU A 135 50.63 -21.03 0.60
N TYR A 136 50.80 -19.90 1.30
CA TYR A 136 51.13 -18.64 0.66
C TYR A 136 52.54 -18.72 0.05
N PRO A 137 52.72 -18.50 -1.28
CA PRO A 137 54.04 -18.59 -1.90
C PRO A 137 55.01 -17.54 -1.34
N ASP A 138 56.24 -17.93 -1.06
CA ASP A 138 57.32 -17.00 -0.73
C ASP A 138 57.81 -16.31 -2.00
N PHE A 139 57.14 -15.22 -2.36
CA PHE A 139 57.42 -14.46 -3.57
C PHE A 139 58.82 -13.83 -3.56
N ASP A 140 59.36 -13.49 -2.39
CA ASP A 140 60.70 -12.89 -2.27
C ASP A 140 61.78 -13.92 -2.57
N TYR A 141 61.64 -15.13 -2.02
CA TYR A 141 62.54 -16.25 -2.34
C TYR A 141 62.45 -16.64 -3.82
N LEU A 142 61.25 -16.71 -4.38
CA LEU A 142 61.05 -17.05 -5.79
C LEU A 142 61.65 -15.99 -6.73
N ALA A 143 61.54 -14.71 -6.40
CA ALA A 143 62.10 -13.64 -7.21
C ALA A 143 63.64 -13.71 -7.31
N GLU A 144 64.32 -14.16 -6.25
CA GLU A 144 65.77 -14.29 -6.21
C GLU A 144 66.30 -15.61 -6.80
N ASN A 145 65.58 -16.72 -6.59
CA ASN A 145 66.07 -18.06 -6.91
C ASN A 145 65.47 -18.66 -8.18
N ASP A 146 64.24 -18.29 -8.55
CA ASP A 146 63.58 -18.74 -9.79
C ASP A 146 62.59 -17.70 -10.34
N PRO A 147 63.09 -16.72 -11.12
CA PRO A 147 62.24 -15.68 -11.72
C PRO A 147 61.14 -16.21 -12.64
N GLY A 148 61.30 -17.41 -13.22
CA GLY A 148 60.29 -18.02 -14.09
C GLY A 148 59.09 -18.53 -13.30
N GLU A 149 59.36 -19.26 -12.21
CA GLU A 149 58.31 -19.72 -11.29
C GLU A 149 57.64 -18.57 -10.53
N TYR A 150 58.38 -17.51 -10.19
CA TYR A 150 57.81 -16.29 -9.61
C TYR A 150 56.70 -15.72 -10.49
N VAL A 151 56.96 -15.50 -11.79
CA VAL A 151 55.96 -14.91 -12.70
C VAL A 151 54.73 -15.80 -12.80
N ARG A 152 54.92 -17.13 -12.89
CA ARG A 152 53.80 -18.08 -12.98
C ARG A 152 52.95 -18.08 -11.71
N GLN A 153 53.57 -18.18 -10.54
CA GLN A 153 52.85 -18.21 -9.26
C GLN A 153 52.19 -16.88 -8.95
N LYS A 154 52.84 -15.76 -9.26
CA LYS A 154 52.26 -14.43 -9.11
C LYS A 154 51.03 -14.24 -9.99
N ALA A 155 51.10 -14.61 -11.27
CA ALA A 155 49.95 -14.53 -12.17
C ALA A 155 48.77 -15.40 -11.70
N GLN A 156 49.05 -16.60 -11.18
CA GLN A 156 48.02 -17.46 -10.60
C GLN A 156 47.41 -16.85 -9.32
N TRP A 157 48.24 -16.23 -8.47
CA TRP A 157 47.79 -15.57 -7.25
C TRP A 157 46.93 -14.35 -7.56
N GLU A 158 47.36 -13.49 -8.48
CA GLU A 158 46.59 -12.34 -8.95
C GLU A 158 45.26 -12.76 -9.59
N LYS A 159 45.25 -13.84 -10.39
CA LYS A 159 43.99 -14.39 -10.95
C LYS A 159 43.01 -14.81 -9.85
N ARG A 160 43.50 -15.47 -8.80
CA ARG A 160 42.67 -15.87 -7.64
C ARG A 160 42.16 -14.66 -6.86
N GLU A 161 43.03 -13.70 -6.57
CA GLU A 161 42.65 -12.48 -5.85
C GLU A 161 41.59 -11.68 -6.64
N HIS A 162 41.75 -11.60 -7.96
CA HIS A 162 40.77 -10.98 -8.84
C HIS A 162 39.42 -11.70 -8.82
N ALA A 163 39.41 -13.04 -8.87
CA ALA A 163 38.19 -13.83 -8.77
C ALA A 163 37.47 -13.62 -7.44
N VAL A 164 38.22 -13.60 -6.32
CA VAL A 164 37.66 -13.30 -4.99
C VAL A 164 37.04 -11.91 -4.97
N ARG A 165 37.73 -10.90 -5.49
CA ARG A 165 37.24 -9.53 -5.55
C ARG A 165 35.94 -9.43 -6.35
N GLN A 166 35.87 -10.08 -7.53
CA GLN A 166 34.66 -10.10 -8.36
C GLN A 166 33.45 -10.67 -7.61
N ILE A 167 33.64 -11.70 -6.79
CA ILE A 167 32.56 -12.31 -6.01
C ILE A 167 32.05 -11.35 -4.94
N TYR A 168 32.94 -10.66 -4.23
CA TYR A 168 32.53 -9.64 -3.26
C TYR A 168 31.84 -8.44 -3.93
N ASP A 169 32.34 -8.02 -5.09
CA ASP A 169 31.73 -6.94 -5.87
C ASP A 169 30.32 -7.35 -6.35
N ALA A 170 30.15 -8.59 -6.83
CA ALA A 170 28.85 -9.14 -7.22
C ALA A 170 27.88 -9.27 -6.03
N GLU A 171 28.36 -9.73 -4.87
CA GLU A 171 27.58 -9.81 -3.63
C GLU A 171 27.08 -8.41 -3.20
N ASN A 172 27.97 -7.42 -3.23
CA ASN A 172 27.64 -6.05 -2.88
C ASN A 172 26.65 -5.43 -3.87
N ALA A 173 26.85 -5.63 -5.17
CA ALA A 173 25.92 -5.16 -6.20
C ALA A 173 24.52 -5.78 -6.02
N LEU A 174 24.45 -7.08 -5.75
CA LEU A 174 23.18 -7.77 -5.50
C LEU A 174 22.47 -7.23 -4.25
N LYS A 175 23.21 -7.00 -3.16
CA LYS A 175 22.68 -6.38 -1.92
C LYS A 175 22.20 -4.94 -2.13
N GLN A 176 22.91 -4.16 -2.93
CA GLN A 176 22.50 -2.79 -3.25
C GLN A 176 21.22 -2.78 -4.09
N LYS A 177 21.14 -3.63 -5.13
CA LYS A 177 19.93 -3.78 -5.97
C LYS A 177 18.74 -4.25 -5.13
N ALA A 178 18.97 -5.18 -4.22
CA ALA A 178 18.01 -5.65 -3.24
C ALA A 178 17.44 -4.52 -2.35
N ALA A 179 18.32 -3.74 -1.73
CA ALA A 179 17.92 -2.64 -0.86
C ALA A 179 17.16 -1.54 -1.63
N ALA A 180 17.61 -1.23 -2.86
CA ALA A 180 16.93 -0.27 -3.72
C ALA A 180 15.51 -0.72 -4.08
N TYR A 181 15.34 -2.00 -4.44
CA TYR A 181 14.03 -2.57 -4.75
C TYR A 181 13.10 -2.57 -3.53
N GLU A 182 13.60 -2.94 -2.34
CA GLU A 182 12.82 -2.90 -1.11
C GLU A 182 12.37 -1.48 -0.75
N ALA A 183 13.25 -0.48 -0.96
CA ALA A 183 12.91 0.93 -0.77
C ALA A 183 11.85 1.42 -1.77
N GLU A 184 11.92 1.00 -3.03
CA GLU A 184 10.93 1.32 -4.06
C GLU A 184 9.56 0.72 -3.72
N GLN A 185 9.51 -0.56 -3.33
CA GLN A 185 8.27 -1.22 -2.91
C GLN A 185 7.68 -0.55 -1.68
N HIS A 186 8.51 -0.16 -0.70
CA HIS A 186 8.06 0.59 0.48
C HIS A 186 7.47 1.94 0.11
N GLN A 187 8.12 2.68 -0.80
CA GLN A 187 7.63 3.97 -1.29
C GLN A 187 6.30 3.84 -2.05
N ALA A 188 6.15 2.79 -2.87
CA ALA A 188 4.91 2.49 -3.58
C ALA A 188 3.77 2.16 -2.59
N GLN A 189 4.05 1.38 -1.55
CA GLN A 189 3.08 1.09 -0.48
C GLN A 189 2.65 2.35 0.27
N ILE A 190 3.58 3.26 0.58
CA ILE A 190 3.25 4.55 1.20
C ILE A 190 2.30 5.35 0.31
N GLN A 191 2.55 5.41 -1.00
CA GLN A 191 1.69 6.13 -1.94
C GLN A 191 0.29 5.51 -2.02
N GLU A 192 0.20 4.18 -2.13
CA GLU A 192 -1.09 3.47 -2.13
C GLU A 192 -1.86 3.74 -0.82
N THR A 193 -1.18 3.64 0.31
CA THR A 193 -1.76 3.90 1.62
C THR A 193 -2.24 5.35 1.76
N SER A 194 -1.46 6.32 1.27
CA SER A 194 -1.85 7.72 1.22
C SER A 194 -3.10 7.92 0.39
N ASN A 195 -3.18 7.31 -0.80
CA ASN A 195 -4.37 7.39 -1.67
C ASN A 195 -5.60 6.83 -0.96
N ARG A 196 -5.51 5.63 -0.38
CA ARG A 196 -6.60 5.00 0.38
C ARG A 196 -7.02 5.82 1.59
N PHE A 197 -6.06 6.48 2.26
CA PHE A 197 -6.35 7.36 3.38
C PHE A 197 -7.17 8.57 2.94
N PHE A 198 -6.78 9.25 1.86
CA PHE A 198 -7.51 10.41 1.35
C PHE A 198 -8.83 10.07 0.65
N GLU A 199 -8.99 8.86 0.13
CA GLU A 199 -10.29 8.35 -0.34
C GLU A 199 -11.26 8.18 0.83
N LYS A 200 -10.79 7.65 1.97
CA LYS A 200 -11.62 7.46 3.16
C LYS A 200 -11.87 8.76 3.93
N TYR A 201 -10.90 9.68 3.93
CA TYR A 201 -10.96 10.97 4.60
C TYR A 201 -10.76 12.13 3.61
N PRO A 202 -11.78 12.45 2.77
CA PRO A 202 -11.65 13.50 1.75
C PRO A 202 -11.36 14.89 2.32
N ASP A 203 -11.84 15.17 3.54
CA ASP A 203 -11.62 16.44 4.23
C ASP A 203 -10.14 16.71 4.56
N LEU A 204 -9.32 15.65 4.57
CA LEU A 204 -7.87 15.69 4.82
C LEU A 204 -7.06 15.78 3.53
N LYS A 205 -7.68 15.93 2.35
CA LYS A 205 -6.93 16.24 1.10
C LYS A 205 -6.24 17.61 1.16
N ASP A 206 -6.70 18.50 2.03
CA ASP A 206 -6.01 19.75 2.33
C ASP A 206 -4.72 19.44 3.09
N ARG A 207 -3.59 19.79 2.46
CA ARG A 207 -2.25 19.56 3.00
C ARG A 207 -2.08 20.09 4.42
N THR A 208 -2.67 21.24 4.73
CA THR A 208 -2.53 21.84 6.07
C THR A 208 -3.19 20.99 7.16
N LYS A 209 -4.37 20.44 6.88
CA LYS A 209 -5.10 19.56 7.80
C LYS A 209 -4.45 18.17 7.89
N ALA A 210 -3.96 17.65 6.77
CA ALA A 210 -3.21 16.41 6.74
C ALA A 210 -1.96 16.51 7.61
N ASP A 211 -1.17 17.58 7.43
CA ASP A 211 0.08 17.81 8.17
C ASP A 211 -0.19 17.92 9.68
N GLU A 212 -1.27 18.58 10.12
CA GLU A 212 -1.66 18.62 11.53
C GLU A 212 -1.95 17.22 12.06
N VAL A 213 -2.76 16.44 11.35
CA VAL A 213 -3.15 15.08 11.75
C VAL A 213 -1.95 14.15 11.82
N PHE A 214 -1.06 14.18 10.82
CA PHE A 214 0.16 13.36 10.83
C PHE A 214 1.14 13.80 11.92
N SER A 215 1.21 15.10 12.23
CA SER A 215 1.98 15.62 13.36
C SER A 215 1.45 15.08 14.69
N ASP A 216 0.13 15.07 14.88
CA ASP A 216 -0.48 14.50 16.10
C ASP A 216 -0.22 13.00 16.24
N ILE A 217 -0.35 12.24 15.14
CA ILE A 217 -0.04 10.80 15.10
C ILE A 217 1.43 10.57 15.47
N THR A 218 2.34 11.37 14.90
CA THR A 218 3.77 11.30 15.19
C THR A 218 4.05 11.60 16.66
N GLY A 219 3.41 12.63 17.22
CA GLY A 219 3.52 12.99 18.63
C GLY A 219 3.06 11.87 19.57
N LEU A 220 1.91 11.24 19.26
CA LEU A 220 1.38 10.11 20.03
C LEU A 220 2.36 8.91 20.01
N LEU A 221 2.91 8.58 18.84
CA LEU A 221 3.87 7.48 18.70
C LEU A 221 5.17 7.77 19.45
N MET A 222 5.68 9.01 19.37
CA MET A 222 6.85 9.43 20.13
C MET A 222 6.62 9.37 21.65
N GLU A 223 5.45 9.79 22.14
CA GLU A 223 5.08 9.69 23.55
C GLU A 223 4.99 8.22 24.02
N THR A 224 4.55 7.33 23.12
CA THR A 224 4.47 5.89 23.37
C THR A 224 5.86 5.20 23.36
N GLY A 225 6.88 5.88 22.83
CA GLY A 225 8.28 5.40 22.80
C GLY A 225 8.77 4.89 21.45
N PHE A 226 8.05 5.12 20.36
CA PHE A 226 8.53 4.81 19.01
C PHE A 226 9.58 5.82 18.55
N SER A 227 10.57 5.33 17.82
CA SER A 227 11.61 6.15 17.19
C SER A 227 11.15 6.72 15.85
N GLU A 228 11.75 7.83 15.40
CA GLU A 228 11.43 8.41 14.07
C GLU A 228 11.54 7.43 12.90
N PRO A 229 12.58 6.55 12.81
CA PRO A 229 12.67 5.55 11.76
C PRO A 229 11.51 4.57 11.78
N GLU A 230 11.07 4.13 12.97
CA GLU A 230 9.94 3.22 13.11
C GLU A 230 8.65 3.89 12.64
N ILE A 231 8.43 5.16 13.00
CA ILE A 231 7.26 5.92 12.55
C ILE A 231 7.25 6.05 11.02
N LYS A 232 8.39 6.39 10.41
CA LYS A 232 8.52 6.50 8.94
C LYS A 232 8.39 5.15 8.23
N SER A 233 8.67 4.04 8.90
CA SER A 233 8.51 2.71 8.33
C SER A 233 7.05 2.26 8.21
N ILE A 234 6.11 2.93 8.91
CA ILE A 234 4.68 2.59 8.88
C ILE A 234 4.08 2.94 7.50
N ALA A 235 3.95 1.92 6.65
CA ALA A 235 3.33 2.04 5.34
C ALA A 235 1.93 1.40 5.26
N ASP A 236 1.43 0.77 6.31
CA ASP A 236 0.13 0.08 6.30
C ASP A 236 -1.02 1.04 6.63
N PHE A 237 -1.93 1.22 5.67
CA PHE A 237 -3.15 2.00 5.82
C PHE A 237 -3.97 1.66 7.07
N ARG A 238 -4.07 0.39 7.45
CA ARG A 238 -4.85 -0.06 8.61
C ARG A 238 -4.29 0.49 9.91
N ILE A 239 -2.96 0.56 10.00
CA ILE A 239 -2.27 1.10 11.16
C ILE A 239 -2.51 2.61 11.23
N ILE A 240 -2.34 3.32 10.12
CA ILE A 240 -2.58 4.78 10.05
C ILE A 240 -4.04 5.13 10.37
N ASP A 241 -5.01 4.35 9.86
CA ASP A 241 -6.44 4.53 10.15
C ASP A 241 -6.75 4.36 11.64
N LEU A 242 -6.15 3.35 12.28
CA LEU A 242 -6.31 3.11 13.71
C LEU A 242 -5.69 4.24 14.53
N LEU A 243 -4.46 4.65 14.20
CA LEU A 243 -3.77 5.75 14.86
C LEU A 243 -4.56 7.05 14.74
N TYR A 244 -5.08 7.35 13.55
CA TYR A 244 -5.95 8.50 13.33
C TYR A 244 -7.16 8.48 14.26
N ARG A 245 -7.87 7.34 14.35
CA ARG A 245 -9.03 7.20 15.25
C ARG A 245 -8.67 7.40 16.72
N VAL A 246 -7.51 6.89 17.15
CA VAL A 246 -7.01 7.06 18.52
C VAL A 246 -6.73 8.54 18.80
N VAL A 247 -6.01 9.22 17.92
CA VAL A 247 -5.73 10.66 18.04
C VAL A 247 -7.03 11.47 18.11
N GLN A 248 -8.01 11.17 17.26
CA GLN A 248 -9.30 11.87 17.28
C GLN A 248 -10.09 11.60 18.57
N ALA A 249 -10.04 10.38 19.09
CA ALA A 249 -10.66 10.04 20.36
C ALA A 249 -10.01 10.78 21.53
N GLU A 250 -8.68 10.88 21.56
CA GLU A 250 -7.96 11.64 22.58
C GLU A 250 -8.24 13.14 22.49
N LYS A 251 -8.25 13.73 21.28
CA LYS A 251 -8.61 15.13 21.08
C LYS A 251 -10.04 15.39 21.57
N ALA A 252 -10.99 14.51 21.23
CA ALA A 252 -12.36 14.61 21.72
C ALA A 252 -12.42 14.52 23.24
N GLN A 253 -11.72 13.56 23.86
CA GLN A 253 -11.69 13.41 25.32
C GLN A 253 -11.09 14.63 26.04
N LYS A 254 -9.99 15.18 25.52
CA LYS A 254 -9.37 16.42 26.02
C LYS A 254 -10.28 17.65 25.81
N ALA A 255 -11.14 17.64 24.78
CA ALA A 255 -12.07 18.74 24.49
C ALA A 255 -13.36 18.72 25.34
N ILE A 256 -13.79 17.56 25.85
CA ILE A 256 -14.98 17.42 26.72
C ILE A 256 -15.05 18.48 27.84
N PRO A 257 -14.02 18.68 28.69
CA PRO A 257 -14.09 19.68 29.76
C PRO A 257 -14.26 21.12 29.25
N ASN A 258 -13.58 21.47 28.15
CA ASN A 258 -13.68 22.79 27.53
C ASN A 258 -15.07 23.04 26.92
N VAL A 259 -15.70 22.01 26.37
CA VAL A 259 -17.08 22.08 25.85
C VAL A 259 -18.08 22.25 26.99
N ILE A 260 -17.93 21.51 28.08
CA ILE A 260 -18.77 21.67 29.30
C ILE A 260 -18.65 23.09 29.85
N GLU A 261 -17.45 23.65 29.91
CA GLU A 261 -17.25 25.02 30.39
C GLU A 261 -17.90 26.07 29.46
N LYS A 262 -17.80 25.88 28.14
CA LYS A 262 -18.45 26.76 27.14
C LYS A 262 -19.98 26.65 27.19
N ILE A 263 -20.53 25.46 27.43
CA ILE A 263 -21.98 25.25 27.60
C ILE A 263 -22.46 25.94 28.89
N ASN A 264 -21.72 25.81 29.99
CA ASN A 264 -22.06 26.45 31.27
C ASN A 264 -21.98 27.98 31.22
N LYS A 265 -21.14 28.55 30.33
CA LYS A 265 -21.02 30.00 30.11
C LYS A 265 -22.05 30.56 29.12
N LYS A 266 -22.73 29.72 28.34
CA LYS A 266 -23.75 30.20 27.42
C LYS A 266 -25.03 30.50 28.22
N PRO A 267 -25.60 31.72 28.13
CA PRO A 267 -26.83 32.03 28.84
C PRO A 267 -27.93 31.08 28.35
N VAL A 268 -28.67 30.52 29.31
CA VAL A 268 -29.84 29.68 29.00
C VAL A 268 -30.78 30.54 28.18
N ILE A 269 -30.99 30.18 26.91
CA ILE A 269 -32.07 30.77 26.13
C ILE A 269 -33.33 30.20 26.78
N SER A 270 -33.90 30.92 27.74
CA SER A 270 -35.28 30.70 28.11
C SER A 270 -36.07 31.07 26.87
N ALA A 271 -36.34 30.09 26.00
CA ALA A 271 -37.46 30.20 25.10
C ALA A 271 -38.63 30.53 26.04
N LYS A 272 -39.16 31.75 25.91
CA LYS A 272 -40.35 32.16 26.63
C LYS A 272 -41.47 31.32 26.03
N GLU A 273 -41.58 30.10 26.54
CA GLU A 273 -42.63 29.19 26.22
C GLU A 273 -43.89 29.91 26.69
N ASN A 274 -44.67 30.40 25.73
CA ASN A 274 -46.00 30.88 26.03
C ASN A 274 -46.72 29.67 26.60
N SER A 275 -46.77 29.60 27.94
CA SER A 275 -47.46 28.55 28.68
C SER A 275 -48.88 28.49 28.13
N ARG A 276 -49.16 27.53 27.24
CA ARG A 276 -50.53 27.17 26.91
C ARG A 276 -51.08 26.62 28.21
N LYS A 277 -51.87 27.45 28.91
CA LYS A 277 -52.61 27.06 30.10
C LYS A 277 -53.29 25.74 29.79
N THR A 278 -52.88 24.70 30.49
CA THR A 278 -53.51 23.39 30.38
C THR A 278 -54.89 23.48 31.01
N SER A 279 -55.80 22.58 30.65
CA SER A 279 -57.16 22.51 31.23
C SER A 279 -57.15 22.51 32.77
N ALA A 280 -56.11 21.92 33.39
CA ALA A 280 -55.92 21.90 34.83
C ALA A 280 -55.74 23.29 35.49
N ASP A 281 -55.19 24.28 34.77
CA ASP A 281 -55.04 25.65 35.29
C ASP A 281 -56.38 26.40 35.34
N TYR A 282 -57.29 26.10 34.41
CA TYR A 282 -58.63 26.70 34.36
C TYR A 282 -59.52 26.15 35.48
N ASP A 283 -59.37 24.88 35.83
CA ASP A 283 -60.11 24.24 36.92
C ASP A 283 -59.68 24.78 38.29
N ARG A 284 -58.38 25.01 38.50
CA ARG A 284 -57.88 25.57 39.76
C ARG A 284 -58.37 27.01 39.97
N GLN A 285 -58.33 27.83 38.93
CA GLN A 285 -58.74 29.22 39.01
C GLN A 285 -60.26 29.39 39.16
N SER A 286 -61.06 28.52 38.53
CA SER A 286 -62.51 28.52 38.70
C SER A 286 -62.92 28.02 40.10
N TYR A 287 -62.20 27.05 40.66
CA TYR A 287 -62.41 26.56 42.03
C TYR A 287 -62.08 27.61 43.09
N GLU A 288 -60.99 28.36 42.92
CA GLU A 288 -60.61 29.46 43.82
C GLU A 288 -61.65 30.60 43.81
N LYS A 289 -62.18 30.95 42.64
CA LYS A 289 -63.24 31.97 42.51
C LYS A 289 -64.54 31.55 43.17
N PHE A 290 -64.96 30.29 42.99
CA PHE A 290 -66.14 29.76 43.69
C PHE A 290 -65.95 29.76 45.22
N ASN A 291 -64.76 29.40 45.71
CA ASN A 291 -64.48 29.42 47.14
C ASN A 291 -64.52 30.83 47.76
N GLN A 292 -64.16 31.85 46.99
CA GLN A 292 -64.23 33.25 47.43
C GLN A 292 -65.64 33.85 47.34
N SER A 293 -66.36 33.63 46.24
CA SER A 293 -67.67 34.26 46.02
C SER A 293 -68.83 33.45 46.57
N ARG A 294 -68.70 32.11 46.62
CA ARG A 294 -69.75 31.11 46.91
C ARG A 294 -71.05 31.37 46.15
N SER A 295 -70.95 31.98 44.97
CA SER A 295 -72.10 32.33 44.13
C SER A 295 -72.53 31.13 43.29
N VAL A 296 -73.84 31.01 43.06
CA VAL A 296 -74.44 29.97 42.21
C VAL A 296 -73.96 30.10 40.76
N ALA A 297 -73.67 31.32 40.31
CA ALA A 297 -73.15 31.56 38.96
C ALA A 297 -71.73 30.99 38.76
N ASP A 298 -70.87 31.11 39.78
CA ASP A 298 -69.49 30.60 39.72
C ASP A 298 -69.45 29.07 39.89
N ALA A 299 -70.39 28.49 40.66
CA ALA A 299 -70.58 27.05 40.74
C ALA A 299 -70.95 26.44 39.38
N ALA A 300 -71.85 27.09 38.64
CA ALA A 300 -72.25 26.65 37.30
C ALA A 300 -71.09 26.73 36.30
N ALA A 301 -70.25 27.76 36.40
CA ALA A 301 -69.05 27.90 35.58
C ALA A 301 -68.01 26.80 35.87
N LEU A 302 -67.84 26.42 37.14
CA LEU A 302 -66.97 25.31 37.53
C LEU A 302 -67.46 23.97 36.98
N ILE A 303 -68.76 23.67 37.11
CA ILE A 303 -69.35 22.43 36.60
C ILE A 303 -69.26 22.35 35.07
N LYS A 304 -69.44 23.48 34.38
CA LYS A 304 -69.32 23.55 32.91
C LYS A 304 -67.91 23.23 32.41
N ASN A 305 -66.87 23.52 33.19
CA ASN A 305 -65.49 23.20 32.81
C ASN A 305 -65.12 21.73 33.08
N LEU A 306 -65.87 21.03 33.95
CA LEU A 306 -65.67 19.62 34.31
C LEU A 306 -66.40 18.62 33.40
N LEU A 307 -67.36 19.08 32.58
CA LEU A 307 -68.13 18.30 31.61
C LEU A 307 -67.52 18.39 30.20
#